data_AF-A0A550J8S3-F1
#
_entry.id   AF-A0A550J8S3-F1
#
_cell.length_a   1.000
_cell.length_b   1.000
_cell.length_c   1.000
_cell.angle_alpha   90.00
_cell.angle_beta   90.00
_cell.angle_gamma   90.00
#
_symmetry.space_group_name_H-M   'P 1'
#
loop_
_entity.id
_entity.type
_entity.pdbx_description
1 polymer ?
#
loop_
_entity_poly.entity_id
_entity_poly.type
_entity_poly.pdbx_seq_one_letter_code
_entity_poly.pdbx_strand_id
1 'polypeptide(L)'
;MVFMRGRGLMKTTRIVSILAFVGLFSLALPAADGRPVSDPANPHNLSFGATHGRTQATDDSQPGAKEICIFCHTPHSASKQGALWNRNDPTGPFPLYNSTSLLIKDIPEAQYNSTADYPNGASKLCLSCHDGVTGIGTLLDRTLTTNHETMENVPTTLTFDPVIDLELTHPVSFVYSSLVQQTIVDRGRTGFKIPSPDLRDSQQRVQCTTCHNPHDDRGEYADVPPFWRIVSATSANSYDDLCKHCHGPIVTSDAHHTDAFQR
;
A
#
# COMPACT_ATOMS: atom_id res chain seq x y z
N MET A 1 -24.79 81.11 8.73
CA MET A 1 -23.60 80.66 9.47
C MET A 1 -23.71 79.16 9.68
N VAL A 2 -22.67 78.44 9.27
CA VAL A 2 -22.50 76.98 9.17
C VAL A 2 -22.72 76.28 10.51
N PHE A 3 -23.29 75.07 10.54
CA PHE A 3 -22.70 73.96 11.32
C PHE A 3 -23.09 72.58 10.76
N MET A 4 -22.06 71.86 10.29
CA MET A 4 -22.11 70.50 9.74
C MET A 4 -22.26 69.45 10.84
N ARG A 5 -23.02 68.39 10.52
CA ARG A 5 -23.23 67.19 11.34
C ARG A 5 -22.08 66.20 11.12
N GLY A 6 -21.41 65.79 12.19
CA GLY A 6 -20.36 64.78 12.18
C GLY A 6 -20.86 63.39 11.75
N ARG A 7 -20.12 62.75 10.85
CA ARG A 7 -20.17 61.31 10.58
C ARG A 7 -18.76 60.77 10.71
N GLY A 8 -18.57 59.81 11.60
CA GLY A 8 -17.33 59.04 11.63
C GLY A 8 -17.42 57.88 12.60
N LEU A 9 -16.81 56.76 12.19
CA LEU A 9 -16.27 55.75 13.10
C LEU A 9 -17.20 54.65 13.63
N MET A 10 -17.89 53.89 12.77
CA MET A 10 -18.51 52.62 13.23
C MET A 10 -18.50 51.44 12.24
N LYS A 11 -17.98 51.58 11.01
CA LYS A 11 -18.08 50.52 9.99
C LYS A 11 -16.77 49.76 9.71
N THR A 12 -15.61 50.33 10.02
CA THR A 12 -14.31 49.73 9.71
C THR A 12 -13.88 48.66 10.72
N THR A 13 -14.28 48.78 11.99
CA THR A 13 -13.88 47.84 13.06
C THR A 13 -14.49 46.45 12.91
N ARG A 14 -15.71 46.34 12.35
CA ARG A 14 -16.38 45.03 12.14
C ARG A 14 -15.79 44.20 11.00
N ILE A 15 -15.20 44.83 10.00
CA ILE A 15 -14.65 44.14 8.81
C ILE A 15 -13.26 43.57 9.13
N VAL A 16 -12.45 44.27 9.92
CA VAL A 16 -11.12 43.81 10.34
C VAL A 16 -11.22 42.58 11.26
N SER A 17 -12.22 42.51 12.13
CA SER A 17 -12.40 41.35 13.03
C SER A 17 -12.87 40.08 12.32
N ILE A 18 -13.63 40.18 11.22
CA ILE A 18 -14.09 39.00 10.44
C ILE A 18 -12.95 38.44 9.59
N LEU A 19 -12.13 39.30 8.98
CA LEU A 19 -10.94 38.86 8.20
C LEU A 19 -9.87 38.22 9.09
N ALA A 20 -9.68 38.70 10.33
CA ALA A 20 -8.78 38.07 11.29
C ALA A 20 -9.28 36.68 11.75
N PHE A 21 -10.61 36.48 11.88
CA PHE A 21 -11.19 35.19 12.27
C PHE A 21 -11.15 34.16 11.13
N VAL A 22 -11.33 34.59 9.87
CA VAL A 22 -11.19 33.70 8.71
C VAL A 22 -9.72 33.34 8.47
N GLY A 23 -8.79 34.28 8.67
CA GLY A 23 -7.34 34.03 8.55
C GLY A 23 -6.78 33.07 9.61
N LEU A 24 -7.31 33.10 10.85
CA LEU A 24 -6.89 32.15 11.90
C LEU A 24 -7.50 30.75 11.73
N PHE A 25 -8.63 30.60 11.02
CA PHE A 25 -9.27 29.29 10.81
C PHE A 25 -8.69 28.53 9.59
N SER A 26 -7.92 29.20 8.73
CA SER A 26 -7.30 28.60 7.54
C SER A 26 -5.93 27.94 7.79
N LEU A 27 -5.43 27.90 9.03
CA LEU A 27 -4.08 27.43 9.38
C LEU A 27 -4.04 26.07 10.11
N ALA A 28 -5.16 25.36 10.21
CA ALA A 28 -5.21 24.04 10.81
C ALA A 28 -5.93 23.05 9.89
N LEU A 29 -5.42 22.88 8.66
CA LEU A 29 -5.55 21.59 8.01
C LEU A 29 -4.43 20.73 8.56
N PRO A 30 -4.69 19.70 9.40
CA PRO A 30 -3.70 18.66 9.56
C PRO A 30 -3.53 18.06 8.17
N ALA A 31 -2.41 18.40 7.51
CA ALA A 31 -1.94 17.58 6.42
C ALA A 31 -1.65 16.23 7.05
N ALA A 32 -2.51 15.24 6.77
CA ALA A 32 -2.14 13.85 6.96
C ALA A 32 -1.08 13.54 5.89
N ASP A 33 0.13 14.01 6.14
CA ASP A 33 1.31 13.57 5.43
C ASP A 33 1.59 12.17 5.95
N GLY A 34 1.52 11.16 5.07
CA GLY A 34 1.75 9.81 5.52
C GLY A 34 3.20 9.63 5.97
N ARG A 35 3.43 8.59 6.75
CA ARG A 35 4.71 8.30 7.38
C ARG A 35 5.70 7.82 6.33
N PRO A 36 6.74 8.61 5.99
CA PRO A 36 7.76 8.15 5.06
C PRO A 36 8.48 6.95 5.67
N VAL A 37 9.07 6.10 4.82
CA VAL A 37 9.87 4.95 5.29
C VAL A 37 11.04 5.40 6.19
N SER A 38 11.47 6.65 6.09
CA SER A 38 12.49 7.24 6.98
C SER A 38 12.05 7.45 8.43
N ASP A 39 10.74 7.40 8.71
CA ASP A 39 10.22 7.47 10.08
C ASP A 39 10.64 6.20 10.85
N PRO A 40 11.31 6.30 12.02
CA PRO A 40 11.65 5.14 12.86
C PRO A 40 10.45 4.30 13.30
N ALA A 41 9.24 4.88 13.32
CA ALA A 41 8.01 4.17 13.64
C ALA A 41 7.37 3.46 12.44
N ASN A 42 7.88 3.67 11.21
CA ASN A 42 7.38 2.98 10.02
C ASN A 42 7.76 1.49 10.07
N PRO A 43 6.82 0.54 9.95
CA PRO A 43 7.10 -0.90 10.03
C PRO A 43 8.13 -1.46 9.02
N HIS A 44 8.40 -0.73 7.93
CA HIS A 44 9.39 -1.11 6.92
C HIS A 44 10.69 -0.32 7.04
N ASN A 45 10.84 0.50 8.08
CA ASN A 45 12.15 0.97 8.48
C ASN A 45 12.89 -0.18 9.16
N LEU A 46 13.59 -1.00 8.38
CA LEU A 46 14.30 -2.17 8.92
C LEU A 46 15.67 -1.80 9.51
N SER A 47 16.03 -0.51 9.57
CA SER A 47 17.30 -0.07 10.11
C SER A 47 17.37 -0.29 11.63
N PHE A 48 18.59 -0.38 12.16
CA PHE A 48 18.86 -0.51 13.59
C PHE A 48 18.21 0.60 14.43
N GLY A 49 18.02 1.78 13.84
CA GLY A 49 17.42 2.95 14.51
C GLY A 49 15.90 2.91 14.62
N ALA A 50 15.23 1.86 14.13
CA ALA A 50 13.78 1.75 14.21
C ALA A 50 13.25 1.61 15.64
N THR A 51 12.03 2.11 15.85
CA THR A 51 11.37 2.22 17.16
C THR A 51 10.03 1.49 17.21
N HIS A 52 9.59 0.88 16.11
CA HIS A 52 8.29 0.19 16.02
C HIS A 52 8.26 -1.18 16.70
N GLY A 53 9.41 -1.72 17.13
CA GLY A 53 9.48 -3.00 17.85
C GLY A 53 9.09 -4.22 17.00
N ARG A 54 9.24 -4.13 15.68
CA ARG A 54 8.98 -5.24 14.72
C ARG A 54 10.32 -5.71 14.14
N THR A 55 10.30 -6.35 12.98
CA THR A 55 11.54 -6.79 12.33
C THR A 55 12.45 -5.61 12.01
N GLN A 56 13.71 -5.67 12.42
CA GLN A 56 14.74 -4.65 12.17
C GLN A 56 16.14 -5.25 12.34
N ALA A 57 17.16 -4.53 11.86
CA ALA A 57 18.55 -4.87 12.11
C ALA A 57 18.90 -4.78 13.60
N THR A 58 19.76 -5.69 14.08
CA THR A 58 20.10 -5.82 15.50
C THR A 58 21.57 -5.56 15.81
N ASP A 59 22.41 -5.38 14.80
CA ASP A 59 23.85 -5.09 14.95
C ASP A 59 24.21 -3.81 14.18
N ASP A 60 24.44 -2.73 14.92
CA ASP A 60 24.73 -1.41 14.38
C ASP A 60 26.17 -1.25 13.86
N SER A 61 27.01 -2.28 14.04
CA SER A 61 28.37 -2.34 13.52
C SER A 61 28.43 -2.85 12.08
N GLN A 62 27.36 -3.51 11.59
CA GLN A 62 27.29 -4.02 10.23
C GLN A 62 27.09 -2.86 9.23
N PRO A 63 27.94 -2.76 8.19
CA PRO A 63 27.80 -1.70 7.18
C PRO A 63 26.46 -1.80 6.44
N GLY A 64 25.62 -0.78 6.57
CA GLY A 64 24.26 -0.80 6.05
C GLY A 64 23.16 -0.87 7.11
N ALA A 65 23.48 -1.30 8.33
CA ALA A 65 22.46 -1.53 9.36
C ALA A 65 21.72 -0.25 9.78
N LYS A 66 22.27 0.95 9.54
CA LYS A 66 21.64 2.23 9.89
C LYS A 66 20.93 2.88 8.70
N GLU A 67 21.13 2.35 7.50
CA GLU A 67 20.64 2.90 6.26
C GLU A 67 19.24 2.35 5.96
N ILE A 68 18.28 3.27 5.83
CA ILE A 68 16.86 2.92 5.79
C ILE A 68 16.48 2.25 4.46
N CYS A 69 16.99 2.78 3.35
CA CYS A 69 16.57 2.32 2.03
C CYS A 69 17.28 1.06 1.55
N ILE A 70 18.38 0.64 2.19
CA ILE A 70 19.24 -0.40 1.61
C ILE A 70 18.61 -1.78 1.62
N PHE A 71 17.62 -1.98 2.48
CA PHE A 71 16.83 -3.21 2.53
C PHE A 71 15.98 -3.42 1.27
N CYS A 72 15.75 -2.36 0.50
CA CYS A 72 15.00 -2.38 -0.77
C CYS A 72 15.87 -1.97 -1.96
N HIS A 73 16.74 -0.97 -1.80
CA HIS A 73 17.45 -0.32 -2.90
C HIS A 73 18.97 -0.31 -2.71
N THR A 74 19.73 -0.47 -3.80
CA THR A 74 21.19 -0.34 -3.78
C THR A 74 21.66 0.55 -4.92
N PRO A 75 22.61 1.48 -4.69
CA PRO A 75 23.16 2.32 -5.75
C PRO A 75 23.95 1.52 -6.80
N HIS A 76 24.48 0.35 -6.45
CA HIS A 76 25.28 -0.50 -7.33
C HIS A 76 24.91 -1.97 -7.19
N SER A 77 25.13 -2.74 -8.26
CA SER A 77 24.86 -4.18 -8.27
C SER A 77 23.40 -4.53 -7.98
N ALA A 78 22.48 -3.61 -8.28
CA ALA A 78 21.05 -3.86 -8.21
C ALA A 78 20.65 -5.02 -9.12
N SER A 79 19.62 -5.75 -8.71
CA SER A 79 18.99 -6.73 -9.59
C SER A 79 18.31 -6.00 -10.76
N LYS A 80 17.93 -6.79 -11.78
CA LYS A 80 17.16 -6.26 -12.92
C LYS A 80 15.69 -6.00 -12.59
N GLN A 81 15.26 -6.28 -11.36
CA GLN A 81 13.90 -6.05 -10.92
C GLN A 81 13.76 -4.60 -10.44
N GLY A 82 12.74 -3.88 -10.93
CA GLY A 82 12.41 -2.55 -10.42
C GLY A 82 13.55 -1.51 -10.45
N ALA A 83 13.36 -0.41 -9.73
CA ALA A 83 14.38 0.62 -9.60
C ALA A 83 15.39 0.21 -8.52
N LEU A 84 16.64 -0.05 -8.90
CA LEU A 84 17.76 -0.27 -7.98
C LEU A 84 17.53 -1.38 -6.94
N TRP A 85 16.75 -2.43 -7.24
CA TRP A 85 16.35 -3.40 -6.22
C TRP A 85 17.53 -4.18 -5.63
N ASN A 86 17.57 -4.30 -4.30
CA ASN A 86 18.69 -4.89 -3.55
C ASN A 86 18.38 -6.26 -2.93
N ARG A 87 17.43 -7.01 -3.49
CA ARG A 87 17.10 -8.35 -3.00
C ARG A 87 17.03 -9.37 -4.13
N ASN A 88 17.20 -10.63 -3.74
CA ASN A 88 16.97 -11.76 -4.64
C ASN A 88 15.48 -11.89 -4.99
N ASP A 89 15.21 -12.60 -6.08
CA ASP A 89 13.83 -12.95 -6.43
C ASP A 89 13.22 -13.85 -5.35
N PRO A 90 11.91 -13.73 -5.09
CA PRO A 90 11.23 -14.56 -4.10
C PRO A 90 11.25 -16.04 -4.49
N THR A 91 11.19 -16.91 -3.47
CA THR A 91 11.19 -18.36 -3.62
C THR A 91 9.87 -18.94 -3.14
N GLY A 92 9.17 -19.67 -4.00
CA GLY A 92 7.95 -20.39 -3.61
C GLY A 92 7.00 -20.60 -4.78
N PRO A 93 5.96 -21.44 -4.59
CA PRO A 93 4.82 -21.44 -5.48
C PRO A 93 3.97 -20.20 -5.21
N PHE A 94 3.68 -19.42 -6.24
CA PHE A 94 2.83 -18.23 -6.16
C PHE A 94 1.59 -18.46 -7.01
N PRO A 95 0.54 -19.08 -6.42
CA PRO A 95 -0.70 -19.32 -7.13
C PRO A 95 -1.36 -18.01 -7.55
N LEU A 96 -2.07 -18.06 -8.68
CA LEU A 96 -2.91 -16.95 -9.09
C LEU A 96 -4.15 -16.85 -8.18
N TYR A 97 -4.56 -15.61 -7.92
CA TYR A 97 -5.75 -15.31 -7.14
C TYR A 97 -6.98 -16.09 -7.62
N ASN A 98 -7.60 -16.79 -6.68
CA ASN A 98 -8.71 -17.70 -6.90
C ASN A 98 -9.93 -17.23 -6.12
N SER A 99 -10.93 -16.78 -6.86
CA SER A 99 -12.16 -16.27 -6.27
C SER A 99 -13.34 -16.51 -7.19
N THR A 100 -14.48 -16.86 -6.60
CA THR A 100 -15.75 -17.08 -7.29
C THR A 100 -16.38 -15.77 -7.80
N SER A 101 -15.89 -14.61 -7.35
CA SER A 101 -16.36 -13.31 -7.81
C SER A 101 -15.53 -12.77 -8.98
N LEU A 102 -14.20 -12.72 -8.83
CA LEU A 102 -13.29 -12.15 -9.83
C LEU A 102 -12.90 -13.15 -10.93
N LEU A 103 -12.99 -14.47 -10.68
CA LEU A 103 -12.77 -15.55 -11.65
C LEU A 103 -11.40 -15.49 -12.39
N ILE A 104 -10.41 -14.78 -11.85
CA ILE A 104 -9.12 -14.53 -12.51
C ILE A 104 -8.42 -15.83 -12.89
N LYS A 105 -8.42 -16.81 -11.98
CA LYS A 105 -7.86 -18.15 -12.23
C LYS A 105 -8.49 -18.88 -13.43
N ASP A 106 -9.70 -18.51 -13.82
CA ASP A 106 -10.47 -19.14 -14.90
C ASP A 106 -10.53 -18.30 -16.19
N ILE A 107 -9.81 -17.17 -16.25
CA ILE A 107 -9.78 -16.28 -17.42
C ILE A 107 -8.38 -16.30 -18.03
N PRO A 108 -8.15 -16.97 -19.17
CA PRO A 108 -6.84 -17.10 -19.79
C PRO A 108 -6.15 -15.75 -20.07
N GLU A 109 -6.91 -14.72 -20.44
CA GLU A 109 -6.40 -13.39 -20.76
C GLU A 109 -5.98 -12.59 -19.52
N ALA A 110 -6.42 -13.00 -18.33
CA ALA A 110 -5.91 -12.48 -17.08
C ALA A 110 -4.55 -13.08 -16.75
N GLN A 111 -4.20 -14.18 -17.42
CA GLN A 111 -2.99 -14.94 -17.20
C GLN A 111 -1.86 -14.55 -18.17
N TYR A 112 -0.61 -14.72 -17.72
CA TYR A 112 0.57 -14.69 -18.57
C TYR A 112 0.84 -16.05 -19.22
N ASN A 113 1.65 -16.01 -20.28
CA ASN A 113 1.86 -17.08 -21.23
C ASN A 113 2.66 -18.28 -20.69
N SER A 114 2.97 -18.32 -19.39
CA SER A 114 3.35 -19.54 -18.66
C SER A 114 3.23 -19.32 -17.14
N THR A 115 3.05 -20.40 -16.37
CA THR A 115 3.06 -20.39 -14.90
C THR A 115 4.38 -19.90 -14.29
N ALA A 116 5.47 -19.79 -15.07
CA ALA A 116 6.79 -19.36 -14.61
C ALA A 116 6.90 -17.84 -14.39
N ASP A 117 5.88 -17.07 -14.80
CA ASP A 117 5.88 -15.61 -14.72
C ASP A 117 5.17 -15.06 -13.47
N TYR A 118 4.83 -15.93 -12.50
CA TYR A 118 4.17 -15.52 -11.25
C TYR A 118 5.07 -15.71 -10.02
N PRO A 119 5.20 -14.67 -9.17
CA PRO A 119 4.62 -13.34 -9.26
C PRO A 119 5.42 -12.47 -10.25
N ASN A 120 4.79 -11.42 -10.76
CA ASN A 120 5.43 -10.45 -11.65
C ASN A 120 5.38 -9.03 -11.09
N GLY A 121 6.04 -8.12 -11.81
CA GLY A 121 5.95 -6.68 -11.56
C GLY A 121 6.39 -6.29 -10.16
N ALA A 122 5.69 -5.32 -9.57
CA ALA A 122 6.00 -4.84 -8.23
C ALA A 122 5.70 -5.88 -7.15
N SER A 123 4.73 -6.78 -7.38
CA SER A 123 4.37 -7.81 -6.40
C SER A 123 5.54 -8.76 -6.12
N LYS A 124 6.34 -9.07 -7.15
CA LYS A 124 7.58 -9.85 -7.01
C LYS A 124 8.59 -9.21 -6.05
N LEU A 125 8.65 -7.88 -6.01
CA LEU A 125 9.54 -7.15 -5.10
C LEU A 125 9.08 -7.33 -3.64
N CYS A 126 7.79 -7.10 -3.37
CA CYS A 126 7.22 -7.25 -2.03
C CYS A 126 7.42 -8.68 -1.49
N LEU A 127 7.22 -9.68 -2.36
CA LEU A 127 7.36 -11.08 -2.00
C LEU A 127 8.81 -11.49 -1.74
N SER A 128 9.82 -10.74 -2.20
CA SER A 128 11.22 -11.03 -1.80
C SER A 128 11.51 -10.80 -0.31
N CYS A 129 10.56 -10.23 0.43
CA CYS A 129 10.52 -10.27 1.89
C CYS A 129 9.41 -11.22 2.38
N HIS A 130 8.22 -11.15 1.78
CA HIS A 130 6.99 -11.77 2.28
C HIS A 130 6.68 -13.19 1.75
N ASP A 131 7.62 -13.81 1.04
CA ASP A 131 7.51 -15.20 0.59
C ASP A 131 7.67 -16.23 1.73
N GLY A 132 8.10 -15.79 2.92
CA GLY A 132 8.37 -16.64 4.07
C GLY A 132 9.71 -17.39 4.00
N VAL A 133 10.40 -17.37 2.86
CA VAL A 133 11.60 -18.18 2.59
C VAL A 133 12.85 -17.31 2.50
N THR A 134 12.77 -16.17 1.83
CA THR A 134 13.91 -15.30 1.59
C THR A 134 14.23 -14.50 2.85
N GLY A 135 15.49 -14.58 3.31
CA GLY A 135 15.93 -13.88 4.52
C GLY A 135 15.74 -12.36 4.42
N ILE A 136 15.10 -11.75 5.42
CA ILE A 136 14.76 -10.32 5.46
C ILE A 136 16.04 -9.46 5.44
N GLY A 137 17.08 -9.88 6.16
CA GLY A 137 18.38 -9.23 6.15
C GLY A 137 19.27 -9.56 4.94
N THR A 138 18.86 -10.47 4.06
CA THR A 138 19.66 -10.90 2.90
C THR A 138 19.53 -9.93 1.75
N LEU A 139 20.60 -9.17 1.51
CA LEU A 139 20.75 -8.25 0.38
C LEU A 139 21.58 -8.93 -0.72
N LEU A 140 21.71 -8.28 -1.89
CA LEU A 140 22.45 -8.88 -3.01
C LEU A 140 23.95 -9.06 -2.75
N ASP A 141 24.56 -8.18 -1.95
CA ASP A 141 26.00 -8.15 -1.72
C ASP A 141 26.41 -8.51 -0.28
N ARG A 142 25.46 -8.62 0.64
CA ARG A 142 25.70 -8.88 2.07
C ARG A 142 24.44 -9.38 2.77
N THR A 143 24.61 -9.86 4.00
CA THR A 143 23.52 -10.17 4.91
C THR A 143 23.65 -9.31 6.17
N LEU A 144 22.56 -8.67 6.56
CA LEU A 144 22.42 -7.98 7.84
C LEU A 144 21.71 -8.89 8.84
N THR A 145 22.13 -8.83 10.10
CA THR A 145 21.50 -9.56 11.19
C THR A 145 20.24 -8.83 11.61
N THR A 146 19.11 -9.52 11.55
CA THR A 146 17.79 -9.03 11.96
C THR A 146 17.26 -9.86 13.13
N ASN A 147 16.30 -9.32 13.89
CA ASN A 147 15.64 -10.05 14.99
C ASN A 147 14.71 -11.19 14.51
N HIS A 148 14.34 -11.21 13.23
CA HIS A 148 13.68 -12.34 12.56
C HIS A 148 14.43 -12.63 11.26
N GLU A 149 14.74 -13.89 10.97
CA GLU A 149 15.49 -14.26 9.75
C GLU A 149 14.59 -14.17 8.51
N THR A 150 13.41 -14.78 8.56
CA THR A 150 12.39 -14.74 7.48
C THR A 150 11.06 -14.22 8.01
N MET A 151 10.12 -13.89 7.11
CA MET A 151 8.76 -13.50 7.52
C MET A 151 7.98 -14.65 8.16
N GLU A 152 8.34 -15.91 7.90
CA GLU A 152 7.77 -17.08 8.59
C GLU A 152 8.10 -17.06 10.10
N ASN A 153 9.20 -16.42 10.51
CA ASN A 153 9.55 -16.31 11.93
C ASN A 153 8.80 -15.19 12.66
N VAL A 154 8.07 -14.34 11.93
CA VAL A 154 7.27 -13.29 12.53
C VAL A 154 5.94 -13.91 13.01
N PRO A 155 5.50 -13.66 14.26
CA PRO A 155 4.22 -14.18 14.71
C PRO A 155 3.04 -13.61 13.93
N THR A 156 2.13 -14.48 13.49
CA THR A 156 0.84 -14.06 12.93
C THR A 156 -0.03 -13.44 14.02
N THR A 157 -0.89 -12.50 13.63
CA THR A 157 -1.90 -11.91 14.51
C THR A 157 -3.25 -11.91 13.80
N LEU A 158 -4.33 -11.61 14.52
CA LEU A 158 -5.68 -11.48 13.93
C LEU A 158 -5.76 -10.46 12.78
N THR A 159 -4.81 -9.53 12.71
CA THR A 159 -4.81 -8.42 11.75
C THR A 159 -3.59 -8.41 10.84
N PHE A 160 -2.72 -9.41 10.93
CA PHE A 160 -1.47 -9.46 10.16
C PHE A 160 -0.98 -10.90 9.97
N ASP A 161 -1.00 -11.34 8.72
CA ASP A 161 -0.22 -12.50 8.27
C ASP A 161 1.09 -12.00 7.63
N PRO A 162 2.26 -12.35 8.18
CA PRO A 162 3.55 -11.96 7.62
C PRO A 162 3.89 -12.69 6.32
N VAL A 163 3.31 -13.87 6.07
CA VAL A 163 3.50 -14.64 4.83
C VAL A 163 2.27 -14.45 3.96
N ILE A 164 2.47 -13.86 2.78
CA ILE A 164 1.34 -13.40 1.96
C ILE A 164 0.74 -14.56 1.16
N ASP A 165 -0.55 -14.83 1.36
CA ASP A 165 -1.34 -15.73 0.51
C ASP A 165 -1.94 -14.99 -0.71
N LEU A 166 -1.40 -15.28 -1.89
CA LEU A 166 -1.88 -14.74 -3.16
C LEU A 166 -3.15 -15.42 -3.69
N GLU A 167 -3.43 -16.66 -3.29
CA GLU A 167 -4.57 -17.39 -3.82
C GLU A 167 -5.88 -16.84 -3.25
N LEU A 168 -5.90 -16.53 -1.95
CA LEU A 168 -7.16 -16.25 -1.23
C LEU A 168 -7.38 -14.78 -0.88
N THR A 169 -6.33 -14.06 -0.45
CA THR A 169 -6.49 -12.74 0.17
C THR A 169 -5.82 -11.60 -0.61
N HIS A 170 -4.83 -11.89 -1.45
CA HIS A 170 -4.08 -10.87 -2.19
C HIS A 170 -4.29 -10.95 -3.70
N PRO A 171 -5.30 -10.27 -4.26
CA PRO A 171 -5.61 -10.26 -5.69
C PRO A 171 -4.59 -9.42 -6.46
N VAL A 172 -3.38 -9.94 -6.63
CA VAL A 172 -2.28 -9.24 -7.32
C VAL A 172 -1.63 -10.15 -8.36
N SER A 173 -0.74 -9.53 -9.14
CA SER A 173 0.07 -10.21 -10.14
C SER A 173 -0.74 -10.81 -11.29
N PHE A 174 -1.85 -10.21 -11.71
CA PHE A 174 -2.63 -10.63 -12.88
C PHE A 174 -2.99 -9.45 -13.78
N VAL A 175 -3.29 -9.72 -15.06
CA VAL A 175 -3.75 -8.70 -16.03
C VAL A 175 -5.22 -8.39 -15.77
N TYR A 176 -5.56 -7.11 -15.61
CA TYR A 176 -6.93 -6.62 -15.51
C TYR A 176 -7.21 -5.60 -16.60
N SER A 177 -7.32 -6.12 -17.83
CA SER A 177 -7.63 -5.34 -19.04
C SER A 177 -9.15 -5.18 -19.24
N SER A 178 -9.56 -4.35 -20.20
CA SER A 178 -10.97 -4.24 -20.60
C SER A 178 -11.54 -5.57 -21.10
N LEU A 179 -10.71 -6.42 -21.72
CA LEU A 179 -11.11 -7.76 -22.14
C LEU A 179 -11.41 -8.64 -20.93
N VAL A 180 -10.51 -8.69 -19.94
CA VAL A 180 -10.71 -9.45 -18.71
C VAL A 180 -11.96 -8.97 -17.95
N GLN A 181 -12.12 -7.66 -17.81
CA GLN A 181 -13.30 -7.08 -17.18
C GLN A 181 -14.59 -7.44 -17.93
N GLN A 182 -14.61 -7.38 -19.25
CA GLN A 182 -15.78 -7.77 -20.05
C GLN A 182 -16.10 -9.26 -19.87
N THR A 183 -15.08 -10.14 -19.89
CA THR A 183 -15.26 -11.57 -19.63
C THR A 183 -15.88 -11.85 -18.26
N ILE A 184 -15.48 -11.10 -17.22
CA ILE A 184 -16.08 -11.20 -15.88
C ILE A 184 -17.57 -10.84 -15.94
N VAL A 185 -17.91 -9.72 -16.59
CA VAL A 185 -19.30 -9.27 -16.74
C VAL A 185 -20.14 -10.27 -17.53
N ASP A 186 -19.62 -10.80 -18.64
CA ASP A 186 -20.30 -11.78 -19.50
C ASP A 186 -20.55 -13.11 -18.78
N ARG A 187 -19.72 -13.45 -17.77
CA ARG A 187 -19.93 -14.58 -16.85
C ARG A 187 -20.92 -14.27 -15.72
N GLY A 188 -21.71 -13.19 -15.84
CA GLY A 188 -22.79 -12.85 -14.92
C GLY A 188 -22.35 -12.08 -13.67
N ARG A 189 -21.13 -11.54 -13.65
CA ARG A 189 -20.62 -10.71 -12.57
C ARG A 189 -20.72 -9.24 -12.97
N THR A 190 -21.93 -8.70 -12.89
CA THR A 190 -22.22 -7.31 -13.31
C THR A 190 -21.59 -6.29 -12.34
N GLY A 191 -21.29 -5.09 -12.84
CA GLY A 191 -20.81 -3.97 -12.03
C GLY A 191 -19.29 -3.85 -11.88
N PHE A 192 -18.51 -4.84 -12.33
CA PHE A 192 -17.06 -4.70 -12.43
C PHE A 192 -16.68 -3.60 -13.43
N LYS A 193 -15.67 -2.81 -13.10
CA LYS A 193 -15.25 -1.65 -13.88
C LYS A 193 -13.73 -1.56 -13.95
N ILE A 194 -13.24 -0.87 -14.97
CA ILE A 194 -11.82 -0.56 -15.10
C ILE A 194 -11.47 0.58 -14.15
N PRO A 195 -10.48 0.41 -13.23
CA PRO A 195 -10.07 1.47 -12.34
C PRO A 195 -9.30 2.55 -13.10
N SER A 196 -9.02 3.66 -12.42
CA SER A 196 -8.16 4.71 -12.96
C SER A 196 -6.79 4.14 -13.39
N PRO A 197 -6.15 4.69 -14.44
CA PRO A 197 -4.91 4.12 -14.98
C PRO A 197 -3.78 4.00 -13.96
N ASP A 198 -3.74 4.83 -12.93
CA ASP A 198 -2.73 4.82 -11.88
C ASP A 198 -2.87 3.63 -10.91
N LEU A 199 -4.03 2.99 -10.82
CA LEU A 199 -4.27 1.79 -10.00
C LEU A 199 -3.89 0.49 -10.70
N ARG A 200 -3.34 0.57 -11.91
CA ARG A 200 -2.74 -0.57 -12.61
C ARG A 200 -1.37 -0.16 -13.11
N ASP A 201 -0.49 -1.12 -13.32
CA ASP A 201 0.79 -0.81 -13.97
C ASP A 201 0.63 -0.61 -15.48
N SER A 202 1.75 -0.28 -16.16
CA SER A 202 1.78 -0.03 -17.61
C SER A 202 1.35 -1.24 -18.46
N GLN A 203 1.34 -2.43 -17.89
CA GLN A 203 0.88 -3.66 -18.54
C GLN A 203 -0.56 -4.02 -18.13
N GLN A 204 -1.29 -3.06 -17.55
CA GLN A 204 -2.67 -3.19 -17.08
C GLN A 204 -2.83 -4.24 -15.97
N ARG A 205 -1.79 -4.47 -15.17
CA ARG A 205 -1.83 -5.48 -14.11
C ARG A 205 -2.25 -4.88 -12.79
N VAL A 206 -2.98 -5.66 -12.00
CA VAL A 206 -3.16 -5.40 -10.57
C VAL A 206 -1.91 -5.89 -9.86
N GLN A 207 -1.30 -5.03 -9.05
CA GLN A 207 -0.04 -5.30 -8.36
C GLN A 207 -0.20 -4.96 -6.87
N CYS A 208 0.73 -5.38 -6.01
CA CYS A 208 0.75 -4.89 -4.62
C CYS A 208 0.68 -3.35 -4.58
N THR A 209 1.30 -2.66 -5.53
CA THR A 209 1.27 -1.19 -5.66
C THR A 209 -0.06 -0.59 -6.09
N THR A 210 -1.04 -1.42 -6.47
CA THR A 210 -2.43 -1.00 -6.65
C THR A 210 -3.03 -0.61 -5.30
N CYS A 211 -2.73 -1.37 -4.25
CA CYS A 211 -3.30 -1.18 -2.91
C CYS A 211 -2.34 -0.51 -1.93
N HIS A 212 -1.04 -0.74 -2.10
CA HIS A 212 0.00 -0.27 -1.19
C HIS A 212 0.92 0.77 -1.88
N ASN A 213 1.35 1.78 -1.16
CA ASN A 213 2.42 2.70 -1.56
C ASN A 213 3.64 2.45 -0.68
N PRO A 214 4.67 1.72 -1.14
CA PRO A 214 5.79 1.28 -0.30
C PRO A 214 6.64 2.44 0.26
N HIS A 215 6.38 3.67 -0.18
CA HIS A 215 7.08 4.87 0.29
C HIS A 215 6.25 5.75 1.23
N ASP A 216 4.96 5.45 1.42
CA ASP A 216 4.00 6.29 2.12
C ASP A 216 3.12 5.42 3.01
N ASP A 217 3.49 5.27 4.29
CA ASP A 217 2.70 4.50 5.25
C ASP A 217 1.64 5.36 5.92
N ARG A 218 0.38 4.95 5.83
CA ARG A 218 -0.77 5.68 6.38
C ARG A 218 -1.12 5.27 7.81
N GLY A 219 -0.11 4.85 8.57
CA GLY A 219 -0.24 4.35 9.94
C GLY A 219 -0.72 5.39 10.97
N GLU A 220 -0.92 6.65 10.58
CA GLU A 220 -1.64 7.67 11.35
C GLU A 220 -3.16 7.42 11.40
N TYR A 221 -3.71 6.61 10.50
CA TYR A 221 -5.11 6.22 10.50
C TYR A 221 -5.30 4.87 11.18
N ALA A 222 -6.31 4.79 12.05
CA ALA A 222 -6.75 3.51 12.60
C ALA A 222 -7.40 2.66 11.48
N ASP A 223 -7.22 1.34 11.57
CA ASP A 223 -7.88 0.33 10.73
C ASP A 223 -7.50 0.32 9.24
N VAL A 224 -6.41 1.00 8.85
CA VAL A 224 -5.83 0.86 7.51
C VAL A 224 -4.61 -0.08 7.53
N PRO A 225 -4.44 -0.97 6.54
CA PRO A 225 -3.22 -1.75 6.40
C PRO A 225 -1.98 -0.86 6.20
N PRO A 226 -0.77 -1.37 6.49
CA PRO A 226 0.46 -0.64 6.18
C PRO A 226 0.51 -0.23 4.71
N PHE A 227 1.03 0.96 4.44
CA PHE A 227 1.17 1.52 3.10
C PHE A 227 -0.14 1.71 2.34
N TRP A 228 -1.31 1.69 2.98
CA TRP A 228 -2.56 1.77 2.23
C TRP A 228 -2.67 3.02 1.36
N ARG A 229 -2.92 2.83 0.06
CA ARG A 229 -2.78 3.87 -0.94
C ARG A 229 -3.94 4.87 -0.97
N ILE A 230 -5.17 4.39 -0.73
CA ILE A 230 -6.38 5.23 -0.78
C ILE A 230 -7.02 5.23 0.60
N VAL A 231 -6.87 6.34 1.32
CA VAL A 231 -7.53 6.55 2.61
C VAL A 231 -8.79 7.39 2.41
N SER A 232 -9.90 6.85 2.88
CA SER A 232 -11.20 7.54 2.81
C SER A 232 -11.36 8.55 3.93
N ALA A 233 -12.33 9.46 3.78
CA ALA A 233 -12.67 10.43 4.83
C ALA A 233 -13.01 9.75 6.17
N THR A 234 -13.54 8.53 6.12
CA THR A 234 -13.67 7.64 7.27
C THR A 234 -12.72 6.47 7.08
N SER A 235 -11.68 6.36 7.90
CA SER A 235 -10.59 5.38 7.71
C SER A 235 -11.10 3.93 7.62
N ALA A 236 -12.14 3.59 8.40
CA ALA A 236 -12.82 2.29 8.36
C ALA A 236 -13.37 1.89 6.97
N ASN A 237 -13.64 2.86 6.08
CA ASN A 237 -14.13 2.60 4.74
C ASN A 237 -13.00 2.51 3.69
N SER A 238 -11.75 2.81 4.06
CA SER A 238 -10.63 2.90 3.11
C SER A 238 -10.37 1.60 2.37
N TYR A 239 -10.59 0.47 3.06
CA TYR A 239 -10.48 -0.85 2.45
C TYR A 239 -11.50 -1.02 1.31
N ASP A 240 -12.78 -0.89 1.65
CA ASP A 240 -13.88 -1.04 0.71
C ASP A 240 -13.81 -0.05 -0.44
N ASP A 241 -13.43 1.20 -0.15
CA ASP A 241 -13.39 2.25 -1.16
C ASP A 241 -12.29 2.02 -2.19
N LEU A 242 -11.13 1.48 -1.80
CA LEU A 242 -10.13 1.02 -2.77
C LEU A 242 -10.72 -0.09 -3.66
N CYS A 243 -11.34 -1.11 -3.07
CA CYS A 243 -11.91 -2.23 -3.82
C CYS A 243 -12.99 -1.75 -4.79
N LYS A 244 -13.79 -0.77 -4.39
CA LYS A 244 -14.80 -0.12 -5.23
C LYS A 244 -14.20 0.62 -6.43
N HIS A 245 -12.88 0.73 -6.62
CA HIS A 245 -12.34 1.20 -7.90
C HIS A 245 -12.48 0.17 -9.03
N CYS A 246 -12.53 -1.12 -8.70
CA CYS A 246 -12.73 -2.20 -9.67
C CYS A 246 -14.11 -2.87 -9.51
N HIS A 247 -14.63 -2.89 -8.29
CA HIS A 247 -15.89 -3.52 -7.95
C HIS A 247 -17.07 -2.52 -8.02
N GLY A 248 -18.20 -3.00 -8.51
CA GLY A 248 -19.47 -2.27 -8.47
C GLY A 248 -20.13 -2.31 -7.08
N PRO A 249 -21.31 -1.72 -6.91
CA PRO A 249 -22.03 -1.68 -5.63
C PRO A 249 -22.54 -3.05 -5.14
N ILE A 250 -22.29 -4.14 -5.86
CA ILE A 250 -22.88 -5.48 -5.62
C ILE A 250 -21.95 -6.39 -4.78
N VAL A 251 -20.81 -5.90 -4.31
CA VAL A 251 -20.00 -6.67 -3.36
C VAL A 251 -20.07 -5.95 -2.02
N THR A 252 -20.98 -6.37 -1.16
CA THR A 252 -20.74 -6.14 0.26
C THR A 252 -19.47 -6.93 0.61
N SER A 253 -18.60 -6.34 1.42
CA SER A 253 -17.39 -6.96 2.00
C SER A 253 -17.62 -8.38 2.56
N ASP A 254 -18.88 -8.71 2.79
CA ASP A 254 -19.39 -9.80 3.62
C ASP A 254 -19.29 -11.19 3.00
N ALA A 255 -18.83 -11.35 1.74
CA ALA A 255 -18.67 -12.67 1.12
C ALA A 255 -17.22 -13.15 0.97
N HIS A 256 -16.24 -12.24 1.06
CA HIS A 256 -14.81 -12.56 0.87
C HIS A 256 -13.97 -12.39 2.13
N HIS A 257 -14.49 -11.69 3.15
CA HIS A 257 -13.77 -11.37 4.39
C HIS A 257 -14.66 -11.62 5.62
N THR A 258 -15.29 -12.80 5.70
CA THR A 258 -15.99 -13.24 6.91
C THR A 258 -15.02 -13.92 7.86
N ASP A 259 -15.42 -14.14 9.12
CA ASP A 259 -14.66 -14.97 10.07
C ASP A 259 -14.35 -16.40 9.54
N ALA A 260 -15.04 -16.85 8.49
CA ALA A 260 -14.79 -18.12 7.79
C ALA A 260 -13.73 -18.04 6.67
N PHE A 261 -13.34 -16.82 6.26
CA PHE A 261 -12.18 -16.51 5.42
C PHE A 261 -11.27 -15.58 6.22
N GLN A 262 -10.48 -16.17 7.11
CA GLN A 262 -9.51 -15.40 7.89
C GLN A 262 -8.56 -14.66 6.94
N ARG A 263 -8.25 -13.42 7.32
CA ARG A 263 -7.25 -12.56 6.67
C ARG A 263 -5.90 -13.26 6.62
#